data_AF-A0A1I7S9D3-F1
#
_entry.id   AF-A0A1I7S9D3-F1
#
_cell.length_a   1.000
_cell.length_b   1.000
_cell.length_c   1.000
_cell.angle_alpha   90.00
_cell.angle_beta   90.00
_cell.angle_gamma   90.00
#
_symmetry.space_group_name_H-M   'P 1'
#
loop_
_entity.id
_entity.type
_entity.pdbx_description
1 polymer ?
#
loop_
_entity_poly.entity_id
_entity_poly.type
_entity_poly.pdbx_seq_one_letter_code
_entity_poly.pdbx_strand_id
1 'polypeptide(L)'
;MCICVVREEGKKDDYKPWLYFMTFLGILVVPGLTAFAIFSIHQNSDDIPGLDEKALANNFLIKSVSIHYEFAVGEEFLKGHDDMADLLKHYRRRVNYLVAIGLIHNVTTLEEDVTNWGECNLVCKRFDDLFKTVVGHLVEEHFDNFPEALKKLENKVKQIVGHVVRSIFQRNASKVLSAAKDLANNSMAIQPAVDYFISE
;
A
#
# COMPACT_ATOMS: atom_id res chain seq x y z
N MET A 1 -80.05 -14.22 36.72
CA MET A 1 -78.59 -14.42 36.88
C MET A 1 -77.92 -13.29 36.10
N CYS A 2 -77.43 -12.25 36.78
CA CYS A 2 -76.83 -11.08 36.14
C CYS A 2 -75.32 -11.28 36.06
N ILE A 3 -74.73 -11.10 34.86
CA ILE A 3 -73.29 -11.16 34.65
C ILE A 3 -72.76 -9.74 34.68
N CYS A 4 -71.92 -9.42 35.66
CA CYS A 4 -71.16 -8.18 35.70
C CYS A 4 -70.01 -8.25 34.70
N VAL A 5 -70.03 -7.38 33.69
CA VAL A 5 -68.87 -7.11 32.84
C VAL A 5 -68.01 -6.09 33.55
N VAL A 6 -66.89 -6.53 34.12
CA VAL A 6 -65.85 -5.65 34.66
C VAL A 6 -65.11 -5.07 33.45
N ARG A 7 -65.23 -3.75 33.26
CA ARG A 7 -64.47 -2.99 32.27
C ARG A 7 -63.14 -2.58 32.92
N GLU A 8 -62.05 -3.24 32.55
CA GLU A 8 -60.71 -2.80 32.94
C GLU A 8 -60.38 -1.49 32.21
N GLU A 9 -60.10 -0.43 32.98
CA GLU A 9 -59.59 0.83 32.47
C GLU A 9 -58.15 0.64 31.99
N GLY A 10 -57.90 0.97 30.72
CA GLY A 10 -56.61 0.82 30.07
C GLY A 10 -55.50 1.60 30.77
N LYS A 11 -54.44 0.90 31.14
CA LYS A 11 -53.15 1.49 31.52
C LYS A 11 -52.59 2.26 30.32
N LYS A 12 -52.34 3.56 30.52
CA LYS A 12 -51.66 4.42 29.54
C LYS A 12 -50.24 3.91 29.29
N ASP A 13 -49.84 3.95 28.02
CA ASP A 13 -48.56 3.46 27.50
C ASP A 13 -47.34 4.21 28.07
N ASP A 14 -46.87 3.82 29.26
CA ASP A 14 -45.62 4.35 29.85
C ASP A 14 -44.33 3.85 29.16
N TYR A 15 -44.45 3.00 28.14
CA TYR A 15 -43.31 2.41 27.43
C TYR A 15 -42.75 3.29 26.30
N LYS A 16 -43.46 4.35 25.91
CA LYS A 16 -43.10 5.19 24.75
C LYS A 16 -41.74 5.89 24.91
N PRO A 17 -41.38 6.52 26.05
CA PRO A 17 -40.12 7.26 26.18
C PRO A 17 -38.88 6.36 26.06
N TRP A 18 -38.95 5.16 26.62
CA TRP A 18 -37.85 4.19 26.58
C TRP A 18 -37.65 3.63 25.17
N LEU A 19 -38.76 3.38 24.45
CA LEU A 19 -38.70 2.99 23.04
C LEU A 19 -38.00 4.09 22.22
N TYR A 20 -38.37 5.37 22.37
CA TYR A 20 -37.72 6.47 21.66
C TYR A 20 -36.23 6.60 21.99
N PHE A 21 -35.83 6.40 23.25
CA PHE A 21 -34.43 6.45 23.67
C PHE A 21 -33.60 5.32 23.04
N MET A 22 -34.14 4.09 23.03
CA MET A 22 -33.50 2.94 22.38
C MET A 22 -33.39 3.11 20.86
N THR A 23 -34.43 3.66 20.21
CA THR A 23 -34.36 3.96 18.77
C THR A 23 -33.34 5.06 18.47
N PHE A 24 -33.26 6.10 19.31
CA PHE A 24 -32.30 7.20 19.14
C PHE A 24 -30.85 6.73 19.32
N LEU A 25 -30.57 5.91 20.33
CA LEU A 25 -29.26 5.27 20.52
C LEU A 25 -28.90 4.33 19.37
N GLY A 26 -29.85 3.52 18.88
CA GLY A 26 -29.64 2.68 17.71
C GLY A 26 -29.29 3.49 16.45
N ILE A 27 -29.95 4.62 16.23
CA ILE A 27 -29.69 5.52 15.09
C ILE A 27 -28.34 6.23 15.20
N LEU A 28 -27.78 6.44 16.40
CA LEU A 28 -26.46 7.07 16.54
C LEU A 28 -25.32 6.05 16.55
N VAL A 29 -25.52 4.89 17.16
CA VAL A 29 -24.49 3.87 17.33
C VAL A 29 -24.31 3.05 16.06
N VAL A 30 -25.38 2.73 15.33
CA VAL A 30 -25.28 1.92 14.10
C VAL A 30 -24.51 2.64 12.99
N PRO A 31 -24.76 3.93 12.68
CA PRO A 31 -23.94 4.68 11.73
C PRO A 31 -22.51 4.89 12.21
N GLY A 32 -22.29 5.05 13.51
CA GLY A 32 -20.94 5.17 14.07
C GLY A 32 -20.12 3.88 13.91
N LEU A 33 -20.75 2.72 14.17
CA LEU A 33 -20.14 1.40 13.98
C LEU A 33 -19.99 1.03 12.51
N THR A 34 -20.94 1.37 11.64
CA THR A 34 -20.79 1.14 10.20
C THR A 34 -19.77 2.10 9.59
N ALA A 35 -19.71 3.36 10.01
CA ALA A 35 -18.63 4.26 9.62
C ALA A 35 -17.27 3.74 10.12
N PHE A 36 -17.16 3.35 11.39
CA PHE A 36 -15.93 2.76 11.93
C PHE A 36 -15.53 1.47 11.20
N ALA A 37 -16.49 0.59 10.89
CA ALA A 37 -16.24 -0.62 10.09
C ALA A 37 -15.85 -0.26 8.66
N ILE A 38 -16.49 0.70 8.00
CA ILE A 38 -16.11 1.16 6.66
C ILE A 38 -14.71 1.77 6.68
N PHE A 39 -14.37 2.62 7.65
CA PHE A 39 -13.04 3.22 7.81
C PHE A 39 -11.96 2.20 8.21
N SER A 40 -12.29 1.19 9.02
CA SER A 40 -11.34 0.14 9.43
C SER A 40 -11.18 -0.96 8.37
N ILE A 41 -12.21 -1.23 7.56
CA ILE A 41 -12.14 -2.15 6.40
C ILE A 41 -11.46 -1.47 5.19
N HIS A 42 -11.41 -0.14 5.15
CA HIS A 42 -10.61 0.63 4.17
C HIS A 42 -9.21 0.99 4.68
N GLN A 43 -8.70 0.36 5.75
CA GLN A 43 -7.25 0.18 5.85
C GLN A 43 -6.88 -0.72 4.67
N ASN A 44 -6.49 -0.10 3.55
CA ASN A 44 -5.91 -0.83 2.44
C ASN A 44 -4.77 -1.64 3.06
N SER A 45 -4.80 -2.96 2.87
CA SER A 45 -3.77 -3.81 3.45
C SER A 45 -2.37 -3.37 2.99
N ASP A 46 -2.27 -2.66 1.85
CA ASP A 46 -1.06 -2.05 1.29
C ASP A 46 -0.54 -0.77 2.00
N ASP A 47 -1.24 -0.23 3.01
CA ASP A 47 -0.82 1.01 3.70
C ASP A 47 0.49 0.83 4.49
N ILE A 48 1.39 1.83 4.40
CA ILE A 48 2.62 1.91 5.23
C ILE A 48 2.36 2.90 6.38
N PRO A 49 2.40 2.47 7.65
CA PRO A 49 2.11 3.33 8.79
C PRO A 49 3.01 4.57 8.85
N GLY A 50 2.42 5.74 9.07
CA GLY A 50 3.16 7.00 9.25
C GLY A 50 3.72 7.63 7.97
N LEU A 51 3.55 7.00 6.81
CA LEU A 51 4.06 7.51 5.53
C LEU A 51 3.14 8.62 4.97
N ASP A 52 3.67 9.83 4.80
CA ASP A 52 2.96 10.93 4.13
C ASP A 52 3.18 10.88 2.61
N GLU A 53 2.27 10.20 1.91
CA GLU A 53 2.33 10.12 0.44
C GLU A 53 2.20 11.47 -0.25
N LYS A 54 1.51 12.45 0.35
CA LYS A 54 1.34 13.77 -0.29
C LYS A 54 2.66 14.53 -0.28
N ALA A 55 3.45 14.40 0.79
CA ALA A 55 4.79 14.96 0.85
C ALA A 55 5.73 14.30 -0.19
N LEU A 56 5.59 13.00 -0.42
CA LEU A 56 6.44 12.24 -1.35
C LEU A 56 5.96 12.27 -2.81
N ALA A 57 4.68 12.60 -3.06
CA ALA A 57 4.06 12.57 -4.38
C ALA A 57 4.78 13.44 -5.40
N ASN A 58 5.49 14.49 -4.97
CA ASN A 58 6.23 15.40 -5.84
C ASN A 58 7.68 15.00 -6.11
N ASN A 59 8.20 13.99 -5.41
CA ASN A 59 9.56 13.53 -5.61
C ASN A 59 9.73 12.83 -6.97
N PHE A 60 10.75 13.23 -7.74
CA PHE A 60 10.97 12.70 -9.10
C PHE A 60 11.34 11.21 -9.14
N LEU A 61 12.03 10.69 -8.12
CA LEU A 61 12.33 9.27 -8.02
C LEU A 61 11.03 8.48 -7.80
N ILE A 62 10.22 8.88 -6.81
CA ILE A 62 8.95 8.22 -6.48
C ILE A 62 7.98 8.22 -7.67
N LYS A 63 7.87 9.36 -8.38
CA LYS A 63 7.11 9.44 -9.64
C LYS A 63 7.63 8.48 -10.70
N SER A 64 8.95 8.40 -10.88
CA SER A 64 9.56 7.50 -11.87
C SER A 64 9.21 6.05 -11.56
N VAL A 65 9.40 5.63 -10.30
CA VAL A 65 9.06 4.28 -9.84
C VAL A 65 7.57 4.00 -10.07
N SER A 66 6.69 4.91 -9.66
CA SER A 66 5.24 4.75 -9.79
C SER A 66 4.81 4.60 -11.25
N ILE A 67 5.38 5.37 -12.18
CA ILE A 67 5.07 5.28 -13.61
C ILE A 67 5.50 3.91 -14.19
N HIS A 68 6.72 3.47 -13.88
CA HIS A 68 7.22 2.17 -14.35
C HIS A 68 6.47 1.00 -13.73
N TYR A 69 5.99 1.16 -12.49
CA TYR A 69 5.10 0.21 -11.84
C TYR A 69 3.77 0.08 -12.57
N GLU A 70 3.09 1.19 -12.87
CA GLU A 70 1.82 1.18 -13.62
C GLU A 70 1.99 0.55 -15.01
N PHE A 71 3.12 0.82 -15.69
CA PHE A 71 3.42 0.15 -16.95
C PHE A 71 3.59 -1.36 -16.79
N ALA A 72 4.23 -1.82 -15.72
CA ALA A 72 4.38 -3.24 -15.44
C ALA A 72 3.02 -3.92 -15.14
N VAL A 73 2.13 -3.26 -14.39
CA VAL A 73 0.76 -3.73 -14.15
C VAL A 73 -0.01 -3.83 -15.48
N GLY A 74 0.03 -2.77 -16.29
CA GLY A 74 -0.66 -2.72 -17.58
C GLY A 74 -0.12 -3.76 -18.57
N GLU A 75 1.19 -4.02 -18.55
CA GLU A 75 1.82 -5.04 -19.39
C GLU A 75 1.31 -6.46 -19.05
N GLU A 76 1.22 -6.81 -17.76
CA GLU A 76 0.71 -8.12 -17.35
C GLU A 76 -0.77 -8.29 -17.69
N PHE A 77 -1.57 -7.23 -17.52
CA PHE A 77 -2.97 -7.22 -17.94
C PHE A 77 -3.13 -7.45 -19.44
N LEU A 78 -2.32 -6.78 -20.28
CA LEU A 78 -2.37 -6.94 -21.74
C LEU A 78 -1.90 -8.34 -22.20
N LYS A 79 -1.06 -9.02 -21.41
CA LYS A 79 -0.62 -10.40 -21.66
C LYS A 79 -1.63 -11.44 -21.20
N GLY A 80 -2.70 -11.05 -20.52
CA GLY A 80 -3.70 -11.96 -19.94
C GLY A 80 -3.21 -12.68 -18.67
N HIS A 81 -2.23 -12.11 -17.96
CA HIS A 81 -1.76 -12.61 -16.67
C HIS A 81 -2.50 -11.90 -15.52
N ASP A 82 -3.81 -12.08 -15.47
CA ASP A 82 -4.69 -11.32 -14.57
C ASP A 82 -4.31 -11.49 -13.08
N ASP A 83 -3.98 -12.71 -12.65
CA ASP A 83 -3.54 -12.99 -11.28
C ASP A 83 -2.31 -12.17 -10.87
N MET A 84 -1.35 -11.98 -11.78
CA MET A 84 -0.15 -11.18 -11.51
C MET A 84 -0.46 -9.68 -11.55
N ALA A 85 -1.31 -9.23 -12.48
CA ALA A 85 -1.74 -7.84 -12.53
C ALA A 85 -2.48 -7.45 -11.25
N ASP A 86 -3.32 -8.33 -10.71
CA ASP A 86 -4.05 -8.11 -9.48
C ASP A 86 -3.14 -8.19 -8.25
N LEU A 87 -2.17 -9.12 -8.22
CA LEU A 87 -1.12 -9.16 -7.19
C LEU A 87 -0.32 -7.85 -7.14
N LEU A 88 0.07 -7.33 -8.30
CA LEU A 88 0.77 -6.04 -8.38
C LEU A 88 -0.15 -4.87 -7.97
N LYS A 89 -1.42 -4.86 -8.35
CA LYS A 89 -2.33 -3.80 -7.88
C LYS A 89 -2.48 -3.83 -6.36
N HIS A 90 -2.54 -5.03 -5.77
CA HIS A 90 -2.69 -5.23 -4.35
C HIS A 90 -1.49 -4.71 -3.54
N TYR A 91 -0.27 -4.89 -4.04
CA TYR A 91 0.96 -4.46 -3.35
C TYR A 91 1.60 -3.18 -3.91
N ARG A 92 0.82 -2.32 -4.55
CA ARG A 92 1.32 -1.16 -5.30
C ARG A 92 2.20 -0.24 -4.47
N ARG A 93 1.70 0.21 -3.32
CA ARG A 93 2.36 1.13 -2.40
C ARG A 93 3.60 0.47 -1.83
N ARG A 94 3.47 -0.74 -1.26
CA ARG A 94 4.61 -1.47 -0.69
C ARG A 94 5.73 -1.67 -1.71
N VAL A 95 5.42 -2.08 -2.93
CA VAL A 95 6.44 -2.27 -3.97
C VAL A 95 7.05 -0.93 -4.42
N ASN A 96 6.26 0.12 -4.62
CA ASN A 96 6.79 1.42 -5.02
C ASN A 96 7.82 1.96 -4.01
N TYR A 97 7.51 1.88 -2.71
CA TYR A 97 8.42 2.36 -1.68
C TYR A 97 9.58 1.40 -1.44
N LEU A 98 9.38 0.08 -1.58
CA LEU A 98 10.48 -0.89 -1.54
C LEU A 98 11.51 -0.61 -2.65
N VAL A 99 11.05 -0.39 -3.89
CA VAL A 99 11.91 -0.03 -5.01
C VAL A 99 12.61 1.30 -4.76
N ALA A 100 11.89 2.32 -4.26
CA ALA A 100 12.48 3.60 -3.92
C ALA A 100 13.59 3.46 -2.86
N ILE A 101 13.33 2.70 -1.78
CA ILE A 101 14.31 2.41 -0.72
C ILE A 101 15.53 1.70 -1.30
N GLY A 102 15.33 0.67 -2.12
CA GLY A 102 16.44 -0.03 -2.78
C GLY A 102 17.30 0.89 -3.65
N LEU A 103 16.67 1.87 -4.32
CA LEU A 103 17.36 2.85 -5.15
C LEU A 103 18.12 3.92 -4.34
N ILE A 104 17.60 4.34 -3.18
CA ILE A 104 18.24 5.38 -2.36
C ILE A 104 19.18 4.83 -1.29
N HIS A 105 19.10 3.55 -0.94
CA HIS A 105 19.90 2.92 0.12
C HIS A 105 21.41 3.15 -0.12
N ASN A 106 21.82 3.21 -1.38
CA ASN A 106 23.14 3.73 -1.74
C ASN A 106 23.07 4.42 -3.10
N VAL A 107 22.97 5.74 -3.06
CA VAL A 107 22.84 6.55 -4.27
C VAL A 107 24.08 6.45 -5.15
N THR A 108 25.28 6.22 -4.61
CA THR A 108 26.50 6.02 -5.41
C THR A 108 26.38 4.79 -6.32
N THR A 109 25.81 3.70 -5.80
CA THR A 109 25.54 2.50 -6.61
C THR A 109 24.53 2.77 -7.73
N LEU A 110 23.49 3.57 -7.46
CA LEU A 110 22.56 4.01 -8.49
C LEU A 110 23.24 4.90 -9.54
N GLU A 111 24.11 5.80 -9.14
CA GLU A 111 24.89 6.66 -10.05
C GLU A 111 25.81 5.84 -10.96
N GLU A 112 26.47 4.82 -10.41
CA GLU A 112 27.32 3.90 -11.17
C GLU A 112 26.53 3.14 -12.23
N ASP A 113 25.39 2.53 -11.87
CA ASP A 113 24.55 1.81 -12.83
C ASP A 113 23.93 2.75 -13.88
N VAL A 114 23.53 3.97 -13.50
CA VAL A 114 23.02 4.98 -14.43
C VAL A 114 24.12 5.46 -15.39
N THR A 115 25.35 5.64 -14.92
CA THR A 115 26.49 6.07 -15.77
C THR A 115 27.03 4.94 -16.63
N ASN A 116 26.88 3.69 -16.19
CA ASN A 116 27.14 2.49 -16.98
C ASN A 116 25.94 2.13 -17.89
N TRP A 117 25.52 3.07 -18.74
CA TRP A 117 24.50 2.85 -19.79
C TRP A 117 23.11 2.43 -19.27
N GLY A 118 22.84 2.63 -17.98
CA GLY A 118 21.59 2.20 -17.35
C GLY A 118 21.50 0.69 -17.14
N GLU A 119 22.62 -0.03 -17.13
CA GLU A 119 22.65 -1.44 -16.75
C GLU A 119 22.43 -1.59 -15.24
N CYS A 120 21.33 -2.23 -14.86
CA CYS A 120 21.02 -2.48 -13.45
C CYS A 120 21.80 -3.70 -12.95
N ASN A 121 23.11 -3.58 -12.79
CA ASN A 121 23.96 -4.68 -12.32
C ASN A 121 24.08 -4.63 -10.79
N LEU A 122 24.44 -3.47 -10.25
CA LEU A 122 24.74 -3.32 -8.83
C LEU A 122 23.47 -3.07 -8.01
N VAL A 123 22.58 -2.21 -8.50
CA VAL A 123 21.29 -1.90 -7.87
C VAL A 123 20.43 -3.16 -7.80
N CYS A 124 20.29 -3.89 -8.92
CA CYS A 124 19.45 -5.10 -8.95
C CYS A 124 20.01 -6.23 -8.08
N LYS A 125 21.34 -6.36 -7.96
CA LYS A 125 21.94 -7.32 -7.04
C LYS A 125 21.59 -7.00 -5.59
N ARG A 126 21.68 -5.74 -5.19
CA ARG A 126 21.30 -5.31 -3.83
C ARG A 126 19.81 -5.41 -3.59
N PHE A 127 19.02 -5.19 -4.64
CA PHE A 127 17.58 -5.34 -4.55
C PHE A 127 17.19 -6.79 -4.21
N ASP A 128 17.88 -7.79 -4.75
CA ASP A 128 17.65 -9.20 -4.38
C ASP A 128 17.87 -9.43 -2.88
N ASP A 129 18.90 -8.80 -2.28
CA ASP A 129 19.18 -8.93 -0.86
C ASP A 129 18.13 -8.21 -0.01
N LEU A 130 17.72 -7.00 -0.41
CA LEU A 130 16.65 -6.26 0.24
C LEU A 130 15.31 -7.02 0.17
N PHE A 131 14.96 -7.54 -1.00
CA PHE A 131 13.69 -8.26 -1.22
C PHE A 131 13.55 -9.46 -0.29
N LYS A 132 14.64 -10.22 -0.06
CA LYS A 132 14.64 -11.35 0.88
C LYS A 132 14.37 -10.93 2.32
N THR A 133 14.90 -9.79 2.75
CA THR A 133 14.67 -9.25 4.10
C THR A 133 13.22 -8.80 4.26
N VAL A 134 12.65 -8.17 3.24
CA VAL A 134 11.32 -7.56 3.33
C VAL A 134 10.18 -8.49 2.95
N VAL A 135 10.47 -9.71 2.48
CA VAL A 135 9.46 -10.62 1.93
C VAL A 135 8.35 -10.89 2.95
N GLY A 136 8.67 -10.90 4.24
CA GLY A 136 7.73 -10.99 5.37
C GLY A 136 6.62 -9.94 5.34
N HIS A 137 6.93 -8.73 4.89
CA HIS A 137 6.01 -7.60 4.76
C HIS A 137 5.24 -7.61 3.44
N LEU A 138 5.50 -8.55 2.55
CA LEU A 138 4.74 -8.78 1.31
C LEU A 138 3.85 -10.03 1.42
N VAL A 139 3.83 -10.69 2.59
CA VAL A 139 3.02 -11.89 2.85
C VAL A 139 1.63 -11.49 3.34
N GLU A 140 0.58 -11.97 2.65
CA GLU A 140 -0.73 -12.17 3.27
C GLU A 140 -1.07 -13.66 3.27
N GLU A 141 -1.61 -14.16 4.37
CA GLU A 141 -1.85 -15.60 4.63
C GLU A 141 -2.88 -16.25 3.68
N HIS A 142 -3.55 -15.47 2.83
CA HIS A 142 -4.69 -15.92 2.00
C HIS A 142 -4.33 -16.42 0.59
N PHE A 143 -3.04 -16.51 0.22
CA PHE A 143 -2.64 -16.99 -1.10
C PHE A 143 -2.35 -18.50 -1.12
N ASP A 144 -3.21 -19.27 -1.80
CA ASP A 144 -3.14 -20.74 -1.91
C ASP A 144 -1.87 -21.29 -2.60
N ASN A 145 -1.01 -20.45 -3.19
CA ASN A 145 0.30 -20.80 -3.78
C ASN A 145 1.38 -19.74 -3.50
N PHE A 146 1.50 -19.37 -2.23
CA PHE A 146 2.30 -18.25 -1.75
C PHE A 146 3.78 -18.21 -2.21
N PRO A 147 4.58 -19.30 -2.15
CA PRO A 147 6.00 -19.24 -2.54
C PRO A 147 6.22 -18.97 -4.03
N GLU A 148 5.32 -19.46 -4.89
CA GLU A 148 5.42 -19.25 -6.33
C GLU A 148 5.00 -17.83 -6.70
N ALA A 149 3.94 -17.31 -6.08
CA ALA A 149 3.48 -15.93 -6.25
C ALA A 149 4.57 -14.93 -5.83
N LEU A 150 5.20 -15.13 -4.68
CA LEU A 150 6.33 -14.31 -4.22
C LEU A 150 7.51 -14.34 -5.19
N LYS A 151 7.91 -15.51 -5.70
CA LYS A 151 9.01 -15.62 -6.65
C LYS A 151 8.71 -14.91 -7.97
N LYS A 152 7.46 -15.00 -8.43
CA LYS A 152 7.02 -14.26 -9.63
C LYS A 152 6.99 -12.75 -9.36
N LEU A 153 6.56 -12.32 -8.18
CA LEU A 153 6.59 -10.93 -7.73
C LEU A 153 8.04 -10.40 -7.69
N GLU A 154 8.96 -11.10 -7.02
CA GLU A 154 10.39 -10.77 -6.96
C GLU A 154 10.98 -10.47 -8.34
N ASN A 155 10.78 -11.40 -9.28
CA ASN A 155 11.25 -11.25 -10.66
C ASN A 155 10.65 -10.01 -11.33
N LYS A 156 9.36 -9.74 -11.11
CA LYS A 156 8.67 -8.61 -11.72
C LYS A 156 9.12 -7.28 -11.11
N VAL A 157 9.31 -7.21 -9.80
CA VAL A 157 9.85 -6.03 -9.13
C VAL A 157 11.27 -5.75 -9.59
N LYS A 158 12.11 -6.78 -9.75
CA LYS A 158 13.46 -6.62 -10.31
C LYS A 158 13.44 -6.05 -11.73
N GLN A 159 12.51 -6.48 -12.58
CA GLN A 159 12.31 -5.88 -13.90
C GLN A 159 11.92 -4.40 -13.80
N ILE A 160 11.03 -4.04 -12.87
CA ILE A 160 10.64 -2.64 -12.62
C ILE A 160 11.87 -1.82 -12.21
N VAL A 161 12.70 -2.31 -11.29
CA VAL A 161 13.96 -1.65 -10.88
C VAL A 161 14.85 -1.42 -12.10
N GLY A 162 15.06 -2.45 -12.92
CA GLY A 162 15.86 -2.34 -14.15
C GLY A 162 15.32 -1.31 -15.14
N HIS A 163 14.00 -1.27 -15.33
CA HIS A 163 13.35 -0.27 -16.19
C HIS A 163 13.48 1.15 -15.63
N VAL A 164 13.37 1.33 -14.32
CA VAL A 164 13.57 2.62 -13.67
C VAL A 164 15.01 3.11 -13.90
N VAL A 165 16.03 2.29 -13.60
CA VAL A 165 17.45 2.64 -13.81
C VAL A 165 17.71 3.02 -15.27
N ARG A 166 17.25 2.20 -16.21
CA ARG A 166 17.41 2.47 -17.65
C ARG A 166 16.70 3.76 -18.07
N SER A 167 15.52 4.03 -17.53
CA SER A 167 14.76 5.25 -17.83
C SER A 167 15.44 6.50 -17.27
N ILE A 168 16.02 6.40 -16.07
CA ILE A 168 16.82 7.48 -15.46
C ILE A 168 17.98 7.84 -16.40
N PHE A 169 18.76 6.85 -16.84
CA PHE A 169 19.84 7.05 -17.81
C PHE A 169 19.38 7.76 -19.08
N GLN A 170 18.27 7.30 -19.68
CA GLN A 170 17.83 7.79 -20.99
C GLN A 170 17.24 9.19 -20.99
N ARG A 171 16.59 9.63 -19.90
CA ARG A 171 15.70 10.81 -19.98
C ARG A 171 15.87 11.84 -18.88
N ASN A 172 16.30 11.47 -17.67
CA ASN A 172 16.21 12.39 -16.52
C ASN A 172 17.29 12.17 -15.44
N ALA A 173 18.47 11.67 -15.82
CA ALA A 173 19.54 11.28 -14.89
C ALA A 173 19.79 12.34 -13.81
N SER A 174 20.08 13.59 -14.20
CA SER A 174 20.39 14.66 -13.24
C SER A 174 19.24 14.96 -12.26
N LYS A 175 17.99 15.05 -12.72
CA LYS A 175 16.84 15.36 -11.85
C LYS A 175 16.51 14.22 -10.91
N VAL A 176 16.54 12.98 -11.40
CA VAL A 176 16.18 11.82 -10.58
C VAL A 176 17.29 11.49 -9.59
N LEU A 177 18.56 11.58 -9.99
CA LEU A 177 19.69 11.39 -9.08
C LEU A 177 19.74 12.47 -8.00
N SER A 178 19.46 13.74 -8.33
CA SER A 178 19.32 14.80 -7.32
C SER A 178 18.20 14.46 -6.32
N ALA A 179 17.02 14.09 -6.83
CA ALA A 179 15.89 13.74 -5.98
C ALA A 179 16.15 12.49 -5.11
N ALA A 180 16.96 11.53 -5.61
CA ALA A 180 17.41 10.36 -4.86
C ALA A 180 18.37 10.75 -3.74
N LYS A 181 19.34 11.66 -4.01
CA LYS A 181 20.23 12.21 -2.97
C LYS A 181 19.45 12.99 -1.92
N ASP A 182 18.49 13.80 -2.34
CA ASP A 182 17.68 14.59 -1.42
C ASP A 182 16.85 13.68 -0.49
N LEU A 183 16.27 12.61 -1.03
CA LEU A 183 15.58 11.58 -0.23
C LEU A 183 16.51 10.84 0.72
N ALA A 184 17.71 10.45 0.26
CA ALA A 184 18.69 9.75 1.07
C ALA A 184 19.22 10.63 2.21
N ASN A 185 19.42 11.92 1.97
CA ASN A 185 19.97 12.86 2.94
C ASN A 185 18.92 13.46 3.90
N ASN A 186 17.66 13.58 3.48
CA ASN A 186 16.54 14.06 4.30
C ASN A 186 15.51 12.94 4.50
N SER A 187 15.92 11.89 5.20
CA SER A 187 15.16 10.64 5.29
C SER A 187 13.81 10.76 6.00
N MET A 188 13.53 11.83 6.76
CA MET A 188 12.30 11.95 7.57
C MET A 188 11.00 11.64 6.82
N ALA A 189 10.90 12.02 5.54
CA ALA A 189 9.70 11.78 4.75
C ALA A 189 9.52 10.30 4.36
N ILE A 190 10.62 9.56 4.14
CA ILE A 190 10.60 8.15 3.72
C ILE A 190 10.96 7.18 4.85
N GLN A 191 11.42 7.68 5.99
CA GLN A 191 11.81 6.91 7.16
C GLN A 191 10.71 5.94 7.62
N PRO A 192 9.42 6.30 7.62
CA PRO A 192 8.37 5.35 7.99
C PRO A 192 8.33 4.10 7.10
N ALA A 193 8.64 4.24 5.80
CA ALA A 193 8.75 3.09 4.90
C ALA A 193 10.03 2.29 5.13
N VAL A 194 11.15 2.96 5.42
CA VAL A 194 12.41 2.30 5.81
C VAL A 194 12.20 1.46 7.07
N ASP A 195 11.62 2.06 8.10
CA ASP A 195 11.32 1.38 9.36
C ASP A 195 10.36 0.22 9.13
N TYR A 196 9.29 0.43 8.36
CA TYR A 196 8.32 -0.63 8.05
C TYR A 196 8.96 -1.87 7.43
N PHE A 197 9.96 -1.71 6.56
CA PHE A 197 10.60 -2.81 5.83
C PHE A 197 11.86 -3.38 6.50
N ILE A 198 12.62 -2.55 7.24
CA ILE A 198 13.97 -2.88 7.71
C ILE A 198 14.03 -2.94 9.25
N SER A 199 12.94 -2.65 9.97
CA SER A 199 12.93 -2.80 11.43
C SER A 199 13.13 -4.26 11.85
N GLU A 200 14.08 -4.43 12.78
CA GLU A 200 14.54 -5.70 13.36
C GLU A 200 13.46 -6.44 14.17
#